data_AF-A0A923Z0A9-F1
#
_entry.id   AF-A0A923Z0A9-F1
#
_cell.length_a   1.000
_cell.length_b   1.000
_cell.length_c   1.000
_cell.angle_alpha   90.00
_cell.angle_beta   90.00
_cell.angle_gamma   90.00
#
_symmetry.space_group_name_H-M   'P 1'
#
loop_
_entity.id
_entity.type
_entity.pdbx_description
1 polymer ?
#
loop_
_entity_poly.entity_id
_entity_poly.type
_entity_poly.pdbx_seq_one_letter_code
_entity_poly.pdbx_strand_id
1 'polypeptide(L)'
;MNTVPSAALIAAALLSVVGYYTVSVHASNERMAIAASRATIARDISEIHRLRADLRTRSRLPELQRWNEQVLGLAAPRAEQLITSPMMLAAYTAPKTPAVALQPNVSVAVVRNVVAPAPLIHQASFSPRAARDLGTDAALAGGEVLVSGFHKVALR
;
A
#
# COMPACT_ATOMS: atom_id res chain seq x y z
N MET A 1 29.86 63.81 -28.64
CA MET A 1 28.76 62.87 -28.97
C MET A 1 29.35 61.47 -29.09
N ASN A 2 29.41 60.67 -28.00
CA ASN A 2 29.91 59.27 -28.01
C ASN A 2 29.29 58.40 -26.88
N THR A 3 28.17 58.82 -26.26
CA THR A 3 27.54 58.12 -25.12
C THR A 3 26.57 57.00 -25.51
N VAL A 4 26.11 57.00 -26.77
CA VAL A 4 25.21 55.97 -27.32
C VAL A 4 25.84 54.56 -27.31
N PRO A 5 27.11 54.35 -27.73
CA PRO A 5 27.70 53.01 -27.72
C PRO A 5 27.94 52.45 -26.31
N SER A 6 28.32 53.27 -25.33
CA SER A 6 28.52 52.81 -23.95
C SER A 6 27.20 52.45 -23.26
N ALA A 7 26.13 53.22 -23.49
CA ALA A 7 24.80 52.90 -23.00
C ALA A 7 24.28 51.57 -23.57
N ALA A 8 24.56 51.28 -24.85
CA ALA A 8 24.17 50.02 -25.48
C ALA A 8 24.84 48.78 -24.83
N LEU A 9 26.13 48.88 -24.50
CA LEU A 9 26.86 47.78 -23.83
C LEU A 9 26.33 47.53 -22.42
N ILE A 10 26.01 48.59 -21.67
CA ILE A 10 25.41 48.48 -20.33
C ILE A 10 24.02 47.81 -20.42
N ALA A 11 23.19 48.23 -21.37
CA ALA A 11 21.88 47.62 -21.57
C ALA A 11 21.97 46.13 -21.91
N ALA A 12 22.91 45.75 -22.79
CA ALA A 12 23.16 44.34 -23.14
C ALA A 12 23.63 43.51 -21.93
N ALA A 13 24.51 44.09 -21.08
CA ALA A 13 24.97 43.43 -19.87
C ALA A 13 23.84 43.22 -18.86
N LEU A 14 22.98 44.22 -18.65
CA LEU A 14 21.82 44.11 -17.76
C LEU A 14 20.82 43.06 -18.25
N LEU A 15 20.52 43.05 -19.55
CA LEU A 15 19.66 42.02 -20.16
C LEU A 15 20.24 40.61 -19.98
N SER A 16 21.55 40.46 -20.12
CA SER A 16 22.23 39.18 -19.91
C SER A 16 22.13 38.71 -18.46
N VAL A 17 22.33 39.61 -17.48
CA VAL A 17 22.19 39.30 -16.05
C VAL A 17 20.77 38.88 -15.71
N VAL A 18 19.76 39.58 -16.23
CA VAL A 18 18.35 39.23 -16.03
C VAL A 18 18.03 37.88 -16.65
N GLY A 19 18.48 37.63 -17.88
CA GLY A 19 18.26 36.34 -18.55
C GLY A 19 18.91 35.16 -17.80
N TYR A 20 20.13 35.34 -17.31
CA TYR A 20 20.81 34.34 -16.50
C TYR A 20 20.04 34.06 -15.19
N TYR A 21 19.57 35.12 -14.51
CA TYR A 21 18.78 34.99 -13.30
C TYR A 21 17.49 34.20 -13.53
N THR A 22 16.73 34.52 -14.59
CA THR A 22 15.48 33.82 -14.88
C THR A 22 15.69 32.34 -15.17
N VAL A 23 16.73 32.00 -15.93
CA VAL A 23 17.07 30.61 -16.24
C VAL A 23 17.45 29.84 -14.97
N SER A 24 18.22 30.46 -14.07
CA SER A 24 18.60 29.86 -12.80
C SER A 24 17.38 29.55 -11.91
N VAL A 25 16.44 30.48 -11.82
CA VAL A 25 15.18 30.29 -11.05
C VAL A 25 14.28 29.24 -11.69
N HIS A 26 14.20 29.18 -13.03
CA HIS A 26 13.44 28.11 -13.69
C HIS A 26 14.04 26.72 -13.41
N ALA A 27 15.36 26.59 -13.50
CA ALA A 27 16.04 25.32 -13.23
C ALA A 27 15.86 24.86 -11.77
N SER A 28 15.81 25.79 -10.80
CA SER A 28 15.53 25.43 -9.41
C SER A 28 14.08 24.98 -9.21
N ASN A 29 13.12 25.64 -9.86
CA ASN A 29 11.71 25.25 -9.83
C ASN A 29 11.46 23.86 -10.44
N GLU A 30 12.09 23.55 -11.57
CA GLU A 30 11.98 22.22 -12.19
C GLU A 30 12.55 21.11 -11.29
N ARG A 31 13.68 21.37 -10.61
CA ARG A 31 14.25 20.42 -9.64
C ARG A 31 13.31 20.17 -8.47
N MET A 32 12.62 21.20 -8.00
CA MET A 32 11.60 21.07 -6.94
C MET A 32 10.38 20.26 -7.41
N ALA A 33 9.91 20.49 -8.63
CA ALA A 33 8.82 19.72 -9.22
C ALA A 33 9.17 18.22 -9.35
N ILE A 34 10.40 17.92 -9.78
CA ILE A 34 10.90 16.55 -9.86
C ILE A 34 11.05 15.91 -8.46
N ALA A 35 11.51 16.67 -7.47
CA ALA A 35 11.61 16.17 -6.09
C ALA A 35 10.22 15.82 -5.51
N ALA A 36 9.22 16.66 -5.77
CA ALA A 36 7.84 16.45 -5.32
C ALA A 36 7.20 15.20 -5.94
N SER A 37 7.40 14.97 -7.24
CA SER A 37 6.88 13.77 -7.92
C SER A 37 7.57 12.50 -7.41
N ARG A 38 8.90 12.51 -7.23
CA ARG A 38 9.65 11.39 -6.64
C ARG A 38 9.18 11.05 -5.23
N ALA A 39 8.89 12.06 -4.41
CA ALA A 39 8.35 11.85 -3.06
C ALA A 39 6.95 11.22 -3.09
N THR A 40 6.15 11.50 -4.12
CA THR A 40 4.83 10.88 -4.31
C THR A 40 4.98 9.42 -4.76
N ILE A 41 5.83 9.15 -5.74
CA ILE A 41 6.14 7.78 -6.19
C ILE A 41 6.63 6.90 -5.03
N ALA A 42 7.52 7.43 -4.18
CA ALA A 42 8.01 6.69 -3.02
C ALA A 42 6.89 6.34 -2.02
N ARG A 43 5.93 7.25 -1.81
CA ARG A 43 4.76 7.01 -0.97
C ARG A 43 3.85 5.94 -1.60
N ASP A 44 3.55 6.06 -2.88
CA ASP A 44 2.69 5.12 -3.62
C ASP A 44 3.26 3.70 -3.61
N ILE A 45 4.58 3.55 -3.80
CA ILE A 45 5.26 2.26 -3.71
C ILE A 45 5.07 1.63 -2.33
N SER A 46 5.20 2.42 -1.25
CA SER A 46 4.98 1.91 0.10
C SER A 46 3.53 1.45 0.33
N GLU A 47 2.56 2.16 -0.24
CA GLU A 47 1.15 1.83 -0.15
C GLU A 47 0.83 0.55 -0.93
N ILE A 48 1.40 0.38 -2.13
CA ILE A 48 1.29 -0.84 -2.93
C ILE A 48 1.83 -2.04 -2.14
N HIS A 49 2.97 -1.89 -1.48
CA HIS A 49 3.53 -2.97 -0.66
C HIS A 49 2.64 -3.33 0.52
N ARG A 50 2.07 -2.32 1.20
CA ARG A 50 1.09 -2.53 2.27
C ARG A 50 -0.15 -3.25 1.77
N LEU A 51 -0.75 -2.77 0.68
CA LEU A 51 -1.95 -3.39 0.09
C LEU A 51 -1.68 -4.82 -0.36
N ARG A 52 -0.50 -5.08 -0.92
CA ARG A 52 -0.09 -6.43 -1.33
C ARG A 52 0.08 -7.37 -0.14
N ALA A 53 0.55 -6.87 1.01
CA ALA A 53 0.62 -7.66 2.24
C ALA A 53 -0.77 -8.00 2.78
N ASP A 54 -1.70 -7.04 2.77
CA ASP A 54 -3.09 -7.23 3.20
C ASP A 54 -3.82 -8.23 2.29
N LEU A 55 -3.71 -8.05 0.97
CA LEU A 55 -4.30 -8.94 -0.02
C LEU A 55 -3.72 -10.36 0.08
N ARG A 56 -2.40 -10.50 0.26
CA ARG A 56 -1.76 -11.82 0.44
C ARG A 56 -2.29 -12.53 1.68
N THR A 57 -2.55 -11.79 2.76
CA THR A 57 -3.11 -12.37 3.99
C THR A 57 -4.55 -12.82 3.76
N ARG A 58 -5.36 -11.98 3.11
CA ARG A 58 -6.76 -12.28 2.80
C ARG A 58 -6.93 -13.39 1.77
N SER A 59 -6.04 -13.50 0.78
CA SER A 59 -6.09 -14.55 -0.24
C SER A 59 -5.65 -15.91 0.27
N ARG A 60 -4.83 -15.95 1.34
CA ARG A 60 -4.34 -17.20 1.94
C ARG A 60 -5.39 -17.94 2.76
N LEU A 61 -6.40 -17.26 3.32
CA LEU A 61 -7.40 -17.91 4.18
C LEU A 61 -8.24 -18.96 3.42
N PRO A 62 -8.80 -18.67 2.22
CA PRO A 62 -9.55 -19.65 1.45
C PRO A 62 -8.66 -20.79 0.93
N GLU A 63 -7.39 -20.49 0.60
CA GLU A 63 -6.44 -21.51 0.18
C GLU A 63 -6.10 -22.48 1.32
N LEU A 64 -5.91 -21.98 2.54
CA LEU A 64 -5.69 -22.82 3.73
C LEU A 64 -6.92 -23.68 4.05
N GLN A 65 -8.13 -23.10 3.95
CA GLN A 65 -9.39 -23.83 4.09
C GLN A 65 -9.46 -24.99 3.08
N ARG A 66 -9.20 -24.69 1.79
CA ARG A 66 -9.17 -25.68 0.72
C ARG A 66 -8.10 -26.75 0.96
N TRP A 67 -6.90 -26.38 1.40
CA TRP A 67 -5.83 -27.35 1.69
C TRP A 67 -6.16 -28.24 2.88
N ASN A 68 -6.77 -27.68 3.93
CA ASN A 68 -7.28 -28.45 5.04
C ASN A 68 -8.31 -29.48 4.55
N GLU A 69 -9.28 -29.06 3.76
CA GLU A 69 -10.32 -29.93 3.19
C GLU A 69 -9.75 -31.00 2.23
N GLN A 70 -8.74 -30.67 1.42
CA GLN A 70 -8.23 -31.55 0.36
C GLN A 70 -7.15 -32.54 0.82
N VAL A 71 -6.27 -32.16 1.73
CA VAL A 71 -5.10 -32.97 2.11
C VAL A 71 -5.22 -33.51 3.53
N LEU A 72 -5.73 -32.70 4.44
CA LEU A 72 -5.72 -33.02 5.86
C LEU A 72 -7.04 -33.66 6.32
N GLY A 73 -8.18 -33.32 5.69
CA GLY A 73 -9.50 -33.79 6.11
C GLY A 73 -9.79 -33.47 7.59
N LEU A 74 -9.10 -32.49 8.16
CA LEU A 74 -9.14 -32.20 9.59
C LEU A 74 -10.31 -31.27 9.86
N ALA A 75 -11.43 -31.84 10.32
CA ALA A 75 -12.45 -31.07 11.01
C ALA A 75 -11.85 -30.43 12.27
N ALA A 76 -12.25 -29.19 12.58
CA ALA A 76 -11.92 -28.59 13.87
C ALA A 76 -12.38 -29.55 14.99
N PRO A 77 -11.57 -29.75 16.05
CA PRO A 77 -11.91 -30.67 17.13
C PRO A 77 -13.27 -30.28 17.70
N ARG A 78 -14.17 -31.26 17.82
CA ARG A 78 -15.50 -31.01 18.39
C ARG A 78 -15.33 -30.61 19.84
N ALA A 79 -16.21 -29.76 20.36
CA ALA A 79 -16.16 -29.34 21.77
C ALA A 79 -16.14 -30.54 22.74
N GLU A 80 -16.77 -31.64 22.34
CA GLU A 80 -16.79 -32.93 23.05
C GLU A 80 -15.42 -33.62 23.16
N GLN A 81 -14.48 -33.31 22.26
CA GLN A 81 -13.12 -33.85 22.24
C GLN A 81 -12.12 -32.98 23.03
N LEU A 82 -12.57 -31.80 23.50
CA LEU A 82 -11.76 -30.91 24.32
C LEU A 82 -11.95 -31.25 25.80
N ILE A 83 -10.83 -31.52 26.47
CA ILE A 83 -10.81 -31.71 27.91
C ILE A 83 -11.12 -30.35 28.56
N THR A 84 -12.31 -30.20 29.11
CA THR A 84 -12.82 -28.91 29.59
C THR A 84 -12.51 -28.67 31.08
N SER A 85 -12.15 -29.72 31.83
CA SER A 85 -11.90 -29.64 33.27
C SER A 85 -10.48 -30.08 33.64
N PRO A 86 -9.79 -29.36 34.55
CA PRO A 86 -8.46 -29.75 35.04
C PRO A 86 -8.46 -31.12 35.73
N MET A 87 -9.58 -31.56 36.33
CA MET A 87 -9.69 -32.93 36.86
C MET A 87 -9.75 -33.99 35.76
N MET A 88 -10.42 -33.72 34.63
CA MET A 88 -10.42 -34.63 33.49
C MET A 88 -9.04 -34.71 32.84
N LEU A 89 -8.28 -33.61 32.83
CA LEU A 89 -6.91 -33.60 32.34
C LEU A 89 -5.99 -34.44 33.23
N ALA A 90 -6.09 -34.30 34.55
CA ALA A 90 -5.33 -35.10 35.50
C ALA A 90 -5.61 -36.60 35.36
N ALA A 91 -6.88 -36.98 35.17
CA ALA A 91 -7.29 -38.36 34.91
C ALA A 91 -6.79 -38.91 33.56
N TYR A 92 -6.67 -38.04 32.54
CA TYR A 92 -6.14 -38.40 31.24
C TYR A 92 -4.63 -38.67 31.26
N THR A 93 -3.89 -37.94 32.10
CA THR A 93 -2.43 -38.12 32.27
C THR A 93 -2.03 -39.21 33.26
N ALA A 94 -2.99 -39.78 33.99
CA ALA A 94 -2.71 -40.84 34.96
C ALA A 94 -2.33 -42.15 34.24
N PRO A 95 -1.21 -42.80 34.59
CA PRO A 95 -0.80 -44.05 33.96
C PRO A 95 -1.82 -45.15 34.26
N LYS A 96 -2.43 -45.69 33.21
CA LYS A 96 -3.45 -46.74 33.31
C LYS A 96 -2.77 -48.11 33.26
N THR A 97 -2.68 -48.79 34.39
CA THR A 97 -2.36 -50.23 34.46
C THR A 97 -3.41 -50.87 35.35
N PRO A 98 -4.12 -51.93 34.90
CA PRO A 98 -3.50 -53.26 34.83
C PRO A 98 -3.85 -54.13 33.60
N ALA A 99 -2.96 -55.08 33.33
CA ALA A 99 -3.13 -56.36 32.61
C ALA A 99 -4.25 -56.49 31.57
N VAL A 100 -3.85 -56.50 30.29
CA VAL A 100 -4.22 -57.42 29.19
C VAL A 100 -3.87 -56.68 27.90
N ALA A 101 -3.04 -57.32 27.09
CA ALA A 101 -2.55 -56.79 25.83
C ALA A 101 -3.69 -56.60 24.82
N LEU A 102 -4.32 -55.42 24.82
CA LEU A 102 -4.91 -54.87 23.61
C LEU A 102 -3.98 -53.74 23.16
N GLN A 103 -3.12 -54.06 22.20
CA GLN A 103 -2.26 -53.08 21.56
C GLN A 103 -3.16 -51.98 20.98
N PRO A 104 -3.01 -50.71 21.40
CA PRO A 104 -3.69 -49.63 20.71
C PRO A 104 -3.11 -49.58 19.29
N ASN A 105 -3.96 -49.79 18.29
CA ASN A 105 -3.57 -49.64 16.89
C ASN A 105 -3.40 -48.14 16.60
N VAL A 106 -2.23 -47.60 16.96
CA VAL A 106 -1.83 -46.24 16.65
C VAL A 106 -1.37 -46.23 15.20
N SER A 107 -2.30 -45.96 14.29
CA SER A 107 -1.96 -45.65 12.90
C SER A 107 -1.40 -44.23 12.85
N VAL A 108 -0.07 -44.10 12.92
CA VAL A 108 0.61 -42.86 12.56
C VAL A 108 0.49 -42.64 11.05
N ALA A 109 -0.14 -41.54 10.66
CA ALA A 109 -0.20 -41.13 9.26
C ALA A 109 1.22 -40.75 8.80
N VAL A 110 1.83 -41.60 7.95
CA VAL A 110 3.07 -41.27 7.27
C VAL A 110 2.76 -40.21 6.22
N VAL A 111 3.24 -38.99 6.44
CA VAL A 111 3.18 -37.91 5.46
C VAL A 111 4.04 -38.31 4.26
N ARG A 112 3.40 -38.71 3.16
CA ARG A 112 4.08 -38.77 1.86
C ARG A 112 4.39 -37.33 1.44
N ASN A 113 5.64 -37.05 1.15
CA ASN A 113 6.06 -35.77 0.57
C ASN A 113 5.46 -35.64 -0.84
N VAL A 114 4.30 -35.00 -0.94
CA VAL A 114 3.69 -34.66 -2.22
C VAL A 114 4.28 -33.33 -2.66
N VAL A 115 5.01 -33.34 -3.77
CA VAL A 115 5.51 -32.14 -4.42
C VAL A 115 4.32 -31.28 -4.83
N ALA A 116 4.21 -30.10 -4.23
CA ALA A 116 3.14 -29.15 -4.54
C ALA A 116 3.26 -28.67 -6.00
N PRO A 117 2.16 -28.64 -6.77
CA PRO A 117 2.17 -28.09 -8.12
C PRO A 117 2.46 -26.58 -8.10
N ALA A 118 3.19 -26.11 -9.11
CA ALA A 118 3.65 -24.73 -9.23
C ALA A 118 2.47 -23.72 -9.14
N PRO A 119 2.67 -22.57 -8.46
CA PRO A 119 1.59 -21.61 -8.24
C PRO A 119 1.12 -20.97 -9.56
N LEU A 120 -0.19 -20.97 -9.79
CA LEU A 120 -0.83 -20.18 -10.85
C LEU A 120 -0.85 -18.71 -10.42
N ILE A 121 -0.07 -17.87 -11.11
CA ILE A 121 -0.01 -16.44 -10.84
C ILE A 121 -1.24 -15.76 -11.46
N HIS A 122 -2.22 -15.40 -10.63
CA HIS A 122 -3.31 -14.51 -11.04
C HIS A 122 -2.85 -13.06 -10.94
N GLN A 123 -2.59 -12.41 -12.08
CA GLN A 123 -2.37 -10.97 -12.15
C GLN A 123 -3.70 -10.25 -11.97
N ALA A 124 -3.87 -9.53 -10.86
CA ALA A 124 -4.96 -8.57 -10.71
C ALA A 124 -4.61 -7.29 -11.49
N SER A 125 -5.47 -6.90 -12.42
CA SER A 125 -5.42 -5.59 -13.07
C SER A 125 -6.07 -4.54 -12.16
N PHE A 126 -5.27 -3.61 -11.65
CA PHE A 126 -5.76 -2.44 -10.93
C PHE A 126 -5.83 -1.26 -11.92
N SER A 127 -7.03 -0.70 -12.10
CA SER A 127 -7.21 0.57 -12.80
C SER A 127 -7.35 1.66 -11.74
N PRO A 128 -6.43 2.62 -11.64
CA PRO A 128 -6.53 3.69 -10.66
C PRO A 128 -7.80 4.51 -10.91
N ARG A 129 -8.57 4.73 -9.84
CA ARG A 129 -9.68 5.69 -9.86
C ARG A 129 -9.08 7.06 -10.16
N ALA A 130 -9.35 7.58 -11.37
CA ALA A 130 -9.08 8.97 -11.70
C ALA A 130 -9.67 9.84 -10.57
N ALA A 131 -8.84 10.73 -10.03
CA ALA A 131 -9.24 11.65 -8.98
C ALA A 131 -10.56 12.30 -9.42
N ARG A 132 -11.63 12.10 -8.63
CA ARG A 132 -12.90 12.79 -8.85
C ARG A 132 -12.60 14.27 -9.02
N ASP A 133 -13.07 14.82 -10.13
CA ASP A 133 -13.13 16.25 -10.41
C ASP A 133 -13.67 17.00 -9.20
N LEU A 134 -12.77 17.53 -8.38
CA LEU A 134 -13.07 18.51 -7.33
C LEU A 134 -13.31 19.90 -7.97
N GLY A 135 -14.05 19.94 -9.09
CA GLY A 135 -14.17 21.15 -9.91
C GLY A 135 -15.47 21.32 -10.70
N THR A 136 -16.36 20.33 -10.75
CA THR A 136 -17.56 20.39 -11.61
C THR A 136 -18.90 20.43 -10.88
N ASP A 137 -18.94 20.29 -9.55
CA ASP A 137 -20.18 20.46 -8.76
C ASP A 137 -20.40 21.90 -8.24
N ALA A 138 -19.43 22.80 -8.44
CA ALA A 138 -19.61 24.24 -8.17
C ALA A 138 -20.33 25.00 -9.30
N ALA A 139 -20.64 24.34 -10.43
CA ALA A 139 -21.17 24.98 -11.63
C ALA A 139 -22.70 24.90 -11.81
N LEU A 140 -23.44 24.29 -10.87
CA LEU A 140 -24.89 24.12 -11.01
C LEU A 140 -25.74 24.65 -9.84
N ALA A 141 -25.16 25.41 -8.90
CA ALA A 141 -25.93 26.19 -7.95
C ALA A 141 -25.80 27.69 -8.30
N GLY A 142 -26.85 28.23 -8.92
CA GLY A 142 -26.89 29.61 -9.38
C GLY A 142 -26.79 30.66 -8.28
N GLY A 143 -26.49 31.89 -8.70
CA GLY A 143 -26.65 33.09 -7.89
C GLY A 143 -25.39 33.94 -7.83
N GLU A 144 -25.25 34.84 -8.81
CA GLU A 144 -24.61 36.15 -8.72
C GLU A 144 -23.82 36.45 -7.43
N VAL A 145 -22.48 36.42 -7.51
CA VAL A 145 -21.62 37.21 -6.62
C VAL A 145 -20.54 37.88 -7.47
N LEU A 146 -20.77 39.17 -7.72
CA LEU A 146 -19.81 40.15 -8.21
C LEU A 146 -18.49 40.08 -7.44
N VAL A 147 -17.41 39.64 -8.09
CA VAL A 147 -16.04 39.88 -7.60
C VAL A 147 -15.58 41.23 -8.17
N SER A 148 -16.04 42.30 -7.54
CA SER A 148 -15.40 43.62 -7.60
C SER A 148 -14.60 43.79 -6.33
N GLY A 149 -13.27 43.94 -6.45
CA GLY A 149 -12.43 44.13 -5.26
C GLY A 149 -10.94 43.91 -5.45
N PHE A 150 -10.32 44.55 -6.43
CA PHE A 150 -8.91 44.95 -6.25
C PHE A 150 -8.88 46.05 -5.20
N HIS A 151 -8.15 45.91 -4.09
CA HIS A 151 -7.50 47.04 -3.41
C HIS A 151 -6.29 46.59 -2.58
N LYS A 152 -5.14 47.18 -2.94
CA LYS A 152 -3.83 47.32 -2.29
C LYS A 152 -3.65 46.74 -0.87
N VAL A 153 -2.62 45.91 -0.71
CA VAL A 153 -1.93 45.70 0.58
C VAL A 153 -0.67 46.56 0.59
N ALA A 154 -0.67 47.56 1.48
CA ALA A 154 0.50 48.34 1.84
C ALA A 154 1.36 47.55 2.85
N LEU A 155 2.65 47.44 2.56
CA LEU A 155 3.67 46.94 3.49
C LEU A 155 3.91 47.98 4.59
N ARG A 156 4.05 47.52 5.83
CA ARG A 156 4.63 48.28 6.95
C ARG A 156 5.78 47.48 7.53
#